data_AF-A0A7V3KEW0-F1
#
_entry.id   AF-A0A7V3KEW0-F1
#
_cell.length_a   1.000
_cell.length_b   1.000
_cell.length_c   1.000
_cell.angle_alpha   90.00
_cell.angle_beta   90.00
_cell.angle_gamma   90.00
#
_symmetry.space_group_name_H-M   'P 1'
#
loop_
_entity.id
_entity.type
_entity.pdbx_description
1 polymer ?
#
loop_
_entity_poly.entity_id
_entity_poly.type
_entity_poly.pdbx_seq_one_letter_code
_entity_poly.pdbx_strand_id
1 'polypeptide(L)'
;MKSFKPCITEQEAKQALTLRGRIFRSRKIIPYRVELVYLPYYFFQIRVQNKKSQEREFLAAIDAILGSFSMVEKEVMIEQELNEAEFHPRIKMEDAQAVLEKEVRWFLVSRSLQTREKYRLLGVGSGELAWYPYWVGYYKNKAGAWEFLSMDAVSGTIQGGPARRLFIHAFAETRVKTL
;
A
#
# COMPACT_ATOMS: atom_id res chain seq x y z
N MET A 1 -15.04 6.38 9.81
CA MET A 1 -14.75 5.66 8.55
C MET A 1 -13.83 4.50 8.86
N LYS A 2 -14.08 3.32 8.28
CA LYS A 2 -13.25 2.13 8.51
C LYS A 2 -11.79 2.40 8.11
N SER A 3 -10.85 2.09 9.00
CA SER A 3 -9.42 2.25 8.75
C SER A 3 -8.61 1.20 9.50
N PHE A 4 -7.30 1.20 9.33
CA PHE A 4 -6.41 0.29 10.06
C PHE A 4 -5.44 1.05 10.96
N LYS A 5 -5.21 0.51 12.15
CA LYS A 5 -4.22 1.02 13.09
C LYS A 5 -2.81 0.77 12.54
N PRO A 6 -1.89 1.75 12.56
CA PRO A 6 -0.50 1.52 12.24
C PRO A 6 0.10 0.57 13.30
N CYS A 7 0.79 -0.46 12.84
CA CYS A 7 1.57 -1.37 13.68
C CYS A 7 2.99 -0.83 13.93
N ILE A 8 3.48 0.02 13.04
CA ILE A 8 4.78 0.67 13.15
C ILE A 8 4.63 2.05 13.79
N THR A 9 5.40 2.32 14.82
CA THR A 9 5.43 3.60 15.52
C THR A 9 6.11 4.69 14.68
N GLU A 10 5.86 5.96 15.02
CA GLU A 10 6.53 7.09 14.35
C GLU A 10 8.06 7.04 14.52
N GLN A 11 8.55 6.59 15.68
CA GLN A 11 9.98 6.47 15.95
C GLN A 11 10.63 5.39 15.07
N GLU A 12 9.99 4.22 14.94
CA GLU A 12 10.45 3.15 14.05
C GLU A 12 10.41 3.62 12.59
N ALA A 13 9.34 4.32 12.19
CA ALA A 13 9.22 4.89 10.85
C ALA A 13 10.33 5.89 10.54
N LYS A 14 10.63 6.82 11.46
CA LYS A 14 11.75 7.77 11.33
C LYS A 14 13.09 7.04 11.13
N GLN A 15 13.31 5.94 11.85
CA GLN A 15 14.52 5.15 11.72
C GLN A 15 14.59 4.40 10.38
N ALA A 16 13.51 3.71 10.00
CA ALA A 16 13.42 2.94 8.76
C ALA A 16 13.52 3.83 7.51
N LEU A 17 12.91 5.01 7.56
CA LEU A 17 12.96 6.01 6.50
C LEU A 17 14.29 6.78 6.49
N THR A 18 15.18 6.61 7.48
CA THR A 18 16.51 7.25 7.40
C THR A 18 17.34 6.63 6.27
N LEU A 19 17.64 7.42 5.24
CA LEU A 19 18.42 7.00 4.09
C LEU A 19 19.88 6.80 4.49
N ARG A 20 20.39 5.58 4.26
CA ARG A 20 21.82 5.28 4.30
C ARG A 20 22.33 5.31 2.86
N GLY A 21 23.32 6.14 2.57
CA GLY A 21 23.92 6.09 1.24
C GLY A 21 24.68 4.77 1.03
N ARG A 22 24.79 4.36 -0.23
CA ARG A 22 25.28 3.04 -0.65
C ARG A 22 26.79 2.83 -0.47
N ILE A 23 27.52 3.85 -0.03
CA ILE A 23 28.98 3.82 0.13
C ILE A 23 29.27 4.07 1.61
N PHE A 24 30.18 3.27 2.18
CA PHE A 24 30.58 3.19 3.59
C PHE A 24 30.89 4.52 4.34
N ARG A 25 30.83 5.68 3.68
CA ARG A 25 31.08 7.02 4.25
C ARG A 25 29.99 8.06 4.03
N SER A 26 28.86 7.73 3.41
CA SER A 26 27.79 8.71 3.23
C SER A 26 27.09 9.00 4.56
N ARG A 27 26.94 10.28 4.91
CA ARG A 27 26.13 10.74 6.04
C ARG A 27 24.71 10.16 5.96
N LYS A 28 24.17 9.72 7.10
CA LYS A 28 22.75 9.38 7.21
C LYS A 28 21.93 10.62 6.84
N ILE A 29 20.99 10.46 5.91
CA ILE A 29 20.05 11.52 5.55
C ILE A 29 18.76 11.23 6.31
N ILE A 30 18.52 12.04 7.33
CA ILE A 30 17.34 11.96 8.19
C ILE A 30 16.21 12.75 7.50
N PRO A 31 14.97 12.23 7.45
CA PRO A 31 13.85 12.98 6.91
C PRO A 31 13.63 14.28 7.71
N TYR A 32 13.30 15.37 7.01
CA TYR A 32 12.95 16.65 7.63
C TYR A 32 11.65 16.52 8.45
N ARG A 33 10.72 15.73 7.95
CA ARG A 33 9.42 15.43 8.56
C ARG A 33 9.03 14.00 8.23
N VAL A 34 8.37 13.35 9.18
CA VAL A 34 7.66 12.09 8.97
C VAL A 34 6.22 12.32 9.39
N GLU A 35 5.27 11.88 8.58
CA GLU A 35 3.85 11.97 8.92
C GLU A 35 3.10 10.70 8.58
N LEU A 36 1.99 10.48 9.30
CA LEU A 36 1.10 9.36 9.08
C LEU A 36 -0.01 9.79 8.12
N VAL A 37 -0.14 9.09 7.01
CA VAL A 37 -1.12 9.35 5.96
C VAL A 37 -2.02 8.14 5.80
N TYR A 38 -3.31 8.39 5.58
CA TYR A 38 -4.32 7.36 5.36
C TYR A 38 -4.85 7.44 3.94
N LEU A 39 -4.55 6.44 3.12
CA LEU A 39 -5.01 6.38 1.73
C LEU A 39 -6.22 5.44 1.59
N PRO A 40 -7.21 5.76 0.74
CA PRO A 40 -8.37 4.90 0.54
C PRO A 40 -8.02 3.68 -0.31
N TYR A 41 -8.45 2.50 0.13
CA TYR A 41 -8.26 1.23 -0.55
C TYR A 41 -9.56 0.42 -0.54
N TYR A 42 -9.79 -0.33 -1.62
CA TYR A 42 -10.80 -1.37 -1.67
C TYR A 42 -10.17 -2.71 -1.35
N PHE A 43 -10.68 -3.40 -0.33
CA PHE A 43 -10.20 -4.70 0.11
C PHE A 43 -11.16 -5.80 -0.32
N PHE A 44 -10.61 -6.89 -0.85
CA PHE A 44 -11.36 -8.02 -1.37
C PHE A 44 -10.76 -9.33 -0.86
N GLN A 45 -11.62 -10.22 -0.37
CA GLN A 45 -11.23 -11.59 -0.08
C GLN A 45 -11.20 -12.39 -1.39
N ILE A 46 -10.09 -13.06 -1.68
CA ILE A 46 -9.96 -13.91 -2.86
C ILE A 46 -9.75 -15.36 -2.43
N ARG A 47 -10.49 -16.28 -3.06
CA ARG A 47 -10.38 -17.72 -2.81
C ARG A 47 -9.62 -18.38 -3.94
N VAL A 48 -8.53 -19.05 -3.62
CA VAL A 48 -7.63 -19.67 -4.60
C VAL A 48 -7.47 -21.15 -4.26
N GLN A 49 -7.47 -21.99 -5.28
CA GLN A 49 -7.24 -23.42 -5.17
C GLN A 49 -5.94 -23.82 -5.89
N ASN A 50 -5.15 -24.71 -5.30
CA ASN A 50 -4.00 -25.33 -5.97
C ASN A 50 -4.36 -26.69 -6.63
N LYS A 51 -3.41 -27.29 -7.36
CA LYS A 51 -3.59 -28.62 -8.00
C LYS A 51 -3.99 -29.75 -7.04
N LYS A 52 -3.67 -29.63 -5.75
CA LYS A 52 -3.99 -30.63 -4.73
C LYS A 52 -5.39 -30.39 -4.12
N SER A 53 -6.20 -29.55 -4.76
CA SER A 53 -7.51 -29.11 -4.28
C SER A 53 -7.47 -28.42 -2.93
N GLN A 54 -6.31 -27.91 -2.50
CA GLN A 54 -6.20 -27.12 -1.28
C GLN A 54 -6.65 -25.71 -1.57
N GLU A 55 -7.64 -25.26 -0.82
CA GLU A 55 -8.16 -23.90 -0.88
C GLU A 55 -7.43 -23.01 0.13
N ARG A 56 -7.17 -21.77 -0.29
CA ARG A 56 -6.63 -20.72 0.56
C ARG A 56 -7.36 -19.42 0.27
N GLU A 57 -7.56 -18.65 1.32
CA GLU A 57 -8.08 -17.29 1.22
C GLU A 57 -6.94 -16.30 1.36
N PHE A 58 -6.96 -15.26 0.55
CA PHE A 58 -6.04 -14.15 0.68
C PHE A 58 -6.81 -12.84 0.69
N LEU A 59 -6.22 -11.82 1.31
CA LEU A 59 -6.72 -10.46 1.21
C LEU A 59 -5.95 -9.75 0.10
N ALA A 60 -6.69 -9.21 -0.86
CA ALA A 60 -6.16 -8.34 -1.90
C ALA A 60 -6.69 -6.93 -1.69
N ALA A 61 -5.91 -5.94 -2.09
CA ALA A 61 -6.27 -4.54 -2.01
C ALA A 61 -6.03 -3.85 -3.35
N ILE A 62 -6.94 -2.95 -3.71
CA ILE A 62 -6.83 -2.04 -4.84
C ILE A 62 -6.81 -0.63 -4.27
N ASP A 63 -5.75 0.14 -4.56
CA ASP A 63 -5.75 1.54 -4.14
C ASP A 63 -6.89 2.27 -4.86
N ALA A 64 -7.67 3.05 -4.12
CA ALA A 64 -8.87 3.67 -4.64
C ALA A 64 -8.58 4.97 -5.42
N ILE A 65 -7.32 5.29 -5.71
CA ILE A 65 -6.90 6.54 -6.39
C ILE A 65 -6.49 6.25 -7.84
N LEU A 66 -5.63 5.26 -8.04
CA LEU A 66 -5.06 4.83 -9.32
C LEU A 66 -5.45 3.40 -9.71
N GLY A 67 -6.00 2.61 -8.78
CA GLY A 67 -6.38 1.23 -9.05
C GLY A 67 -5.21 0.24 -9.03
N SER A 68 -4.12 0.53 -8.33
CA SER A 68 -2.98 -0.39 -8.24
C SER A 68 -3.30 -1.57 -7.33
N PHE A 69 -2.98 -2.76 -7.80
CA PHE A 69 -3.17 -4.01 -7.07
C PHE A 69 -2.06 -4.29 -6.06
N SER A 70 -2.43 -4.85 -4.91
CA SER A 70 -1.52 -5.33 -3.87
C SER A 70 -2.10 -6.53 -3.11
N MET A 71 -1.23 -7.43 -2.67
CA MET A 71 -1.58 -8.50 -1.74
C MET A 71 -1.29 -8.04 -0.32
N VAL A 72 -2.18 -8.32 0.62
CA VAL A 72 -2.08 -7.84 2.00
C VAL A 72 -2.17 -9.01 2.98
N GLU A 73 -1.38 -8.95 4.05
CA GLU A 73 -1.40 -9.91 5.14
C GLU A 73 -2.49 -9.49 6.14
N LYS A 74 -3.57 -10.26 6.21
CA LYS A 74 -4.76 -9.91 7.01
C LYS A 74 -4.47 -10.02 8.52
N GLU A 75 -3.57 -10.91 8.90
CA GLU A 75 -3.30 -11.30 10.29
C GLU A 75 -2.76 -10.14 11.14
N VAL A 76 -2.12 -9.17 10.50
CA VAL A 76 -1.50 -8.01 11.16
C VAL A 76 -2.38 -6.75 11.14
N MET A 77 -3.56 -6.82 10.52
CA MET A 77 -4.44 -5.66 10.34
C MET A 77 -5.41 -5.54 11.51
N ILE A 78 -5.29 -4.45 12.25
CA ILE A 78 -6.20 -4.10 13.36
C ILE A 78 -7.11 -2.97 12.90
N GLU A 79 -8.40 -3.22 12.84
CA GLU A 79 -9.39 -2.22 12.44
C GLU A 79 -9.52 -1.10 13.49
N GLN A 80 -9.73 0.13 13.02
CA GLN A 80 -10.05 1.29 13.83
C GLN A 80 -10.95 2.26 13.06
N GLU A 81 -11.61 3.18 13.77
CA GLU A 81 -12.37 4.26 13.15
C GLU A 81 -11.49 5.50 12.92
N LEU A 82 -11.54 6.04 11.70
CA LEU A 82 -10.97 7.32 11.34
C LEU A 82 -12.05 8.40 11.35
N ASN A 83 -11.80 9.49 12.09
CA ASN A 83 -12.75 10.59 12.23
C ASN A 83 -12.93 11.39 10.92
N GLU A 84 -11.82 11.70 10.24
CA GLU A 84 -11.81 12.50 9.01
C GLU A 84 -10.82 11.90 8.01
N ALA A 85 -11.23 11.84 6.74
CA ALA A 85 -10.42 11.30 5.66
C ALA A 85 -9.79 12.46 4.88
N GLU A 86 -8.47 12.52 4.89
CA GLU A 86 -7.74 13.51 4.09
C GLU A 86 -7.85 13.22 2.58
N PHE A 87 -7.93 11.93 2.22
CA PHE A 87 -7.94 11.46 0.84
C PHE A 87 -9.23 10.71 0.54
N HIS A 88 -9.78 10.95 -0.66
CA HIS A 88 -11.05 10.39 -1.10
C HIS A 88 -10.84 9.41 -2.26
N PRO A 89 -11.67 8.36 -2.37
CA PRO A 89 -11.67 7.45 -3.52
C PRO A 89 -11.89 8.23 -4.83
N ARG A 90 -11.17 7.87 -5.89
CA ARG A 90 -11.28 8.42 -7.25
C ARG A 90 -11.79 7.43 -8.27
N ILE A 91 -11.54 6.15 -8.05
CA ILE A 91 -12.14 5.08 -8.84
C ILE A 91 -13.33 4.49 -8.09
N LYS A 92 -14.29 3.94 -8.82
CA LYS A 92 -15.44 3.28 -8.20
C LYS A 92 -15.08 1.85 -7.80
N MET A 93 -15.87 1.27 -6.89
CA MET A 93 -15.70 -0.11 -6.43
C MET A 93 -15.77 -1.10 -7.59
N GLU A 94 -16.68 -0.87 -8.55
CA GLU A 94 -16.87 -1.75 -9.70
C GLU A 94 -15.64 -1.76 -10.62
N ASP A 95 -15.03 -0.58 -10.83
CA ASP A 95 -13.79 -0.45 -11.59
C ASP A 95 -12.63 -1.14 -10.87
N ALA A 96 -12.54 -0.97 -9.55
CA ALA A 96 -11.53 -1.64 -8.72
C ALA A 96 -11.66 -3.17 -8.76
N GLN A 97 -12.89 -3.69 -8.70
CA GLN A 97 -13.13 -5.14 -8.81
C GLN A 97 -12.72 -5.67 -10.19
N ALA A 98 -13.00 -4.94 -11.27
CA ALA A 98 -12.57 -5.34 -12.61
C ALA A 98 -11.03 -5.38 -12.74
N VAL A 99 -10.34 -4.41 -12.14
CA VAL A 99 -8.87 -4.41 -12.08
C VAL A 99 -8.36 -5.58 -11.25
N LEU A 100 -8.95 -5.82 -10.07
CA LEU A 100 -8.59 -6.93 -9.21
C LEU A 100 -8.66 -8.28 -9.94
N GLU A 101 -9.78 -8.58 -10.61
CA GLU A 101 -9.94 -9.86 -11.28
C GLU A 101 -8.87 -10.09 -12.36
N LYS A 102 -8.50 -9.03 -13.08
CA LYS A 102 -7.43 -9.07 -14.08
C LYS A 102 -6.07 -9.31 -13.42
N GLU A 103 -5.71 -8.51 -12.41
CA GLU A 103 -4.40 -8.56 -11.76
C GLU A 103 -4.21 -9.85 -10.97
N VAL A 104 -5.24 -10.35 -10.29
CA VAL A 104 -5.20 -11.65 -9.58
C VAL A 104 -4.93 -12.78 -10.55
N ARG A 105 -5.56 -12.81 -11.74
CA ARG A 105 -5.27 -13.84 -12.75
C ARG A 105 -3.80 -13.81 -13.16
N TRP A 106 -3.24 -12.64 -13.45
CA TRP A 106 -1.82 -12.50 -13.79
C TRP A 106 -0.90 -12.90 -12.64
N PHE A 107 -1.24 -12.51 -11.41
CA PHE A 107 -0.52 -12.91 -10.21
C PHE A 107 -0.50 -14.43 -10.06
N LEU A 108 -1.64 -15.11 -10.22
CA LEU A 108 -1.73 -16.56 -10.13
C LEU A 108 -0.95 -17.27 -11.25
N VAL A 109 -0.97 -16.75 -12.48
CA VAL A 109 -0.16 -17.29 -13.59
C VAL A 109 1.33 -17.15 -13.26
N SER A 110 1.77 -15.98 -12.81
CA SER A 110 3.16 -15.74 -12.42
C SER A 110 3.59 -16.67 -11.28
N ARG A 111 2.77 -16.81 -10.24
CA ARG A 111 3.01 -17.75 -9.14
C ARG A 111 3.06 -19.19 -9.61
N SER A 112 2.19 -19.58 -10.54
CA SER A 112 2.19 -20.92 -11.12
C SER A 112 3.48 -21.26 -11.87
N LEU A 113 4.03 -20.29 -12.62
CA LEU A 113 5.32 -20.46 -13.29
C LEU A 113 6.47 -20.57 -12.29
N GLN A 114 6.46 -19.78 -11.22
CA GLN A 114 7.48 -19.78 -10.18
C GLN A 114 7.50 -21.08 -9.37
N THR A 115 6.34 -21.59 -8.94
CA THR A 115 6.25 -22.76 -8.06
C THR A 115 6.05 -24.08 -8.80
N ARG A 116 5.79 -24.05 -10.12
CA ARG A 116 5.36 -25.19 -10.95
C ARG A 116 4.02 -25.83 -10.51
N GLU A 117 3.28 -25.17 -9.61
CA GLU A 117 1.91 -25.54 -9.23
C GLU A 117 0.90 -24.79 -10.11
N LYS A 118 -0.27 -25.36 -10.40
CA LYS A 118 -1.37 -24.61 -11.04
C LYS A 118 -2.24 -24.04 -9.93
N TYR A 119 -2.49 -22.74 -9.98
CA TYR A 119 -3.45 -22.06 -9.13
C TYR A 119 -4.67 -21.67 -9.96
N ARG A 120 -5.84 -21.74 -9.33
CA ARG A 120 -7.12 -21.34 -9.92
C ARG A 120 -7.82 -20.39 -8.96
N LEU A 121 -8.31 -19.26 -9.48
CA LEU A 121 -9.23 -18.39 -8.77
C LEU A 121 -10.61 -19.08 -8.69
N LEU A 122 -11.10 -19.32 -7.48
CA LEU A 122 -12.43 -19.87 -7.24
C LEU A 122 -13.49 -18.79 -7.16
N GLY A 123 -13.14 -17.63 -6.59
CA GLY A 123 -14.05 -16.52 -6.45
C GLY A 123 -13.40 -15.31 -5.81
N VAL A 124 -14.10 -14.18 -5.94
CA VAL A 124 -13.79 -12.89 -5.33
C VAL A 124 -14.99 -12.51 -4.46
N GLY A 125 -14.75 -12.23 -3.19
CA GLY A 125 -15.77 -11.76 -2.26
C GLY A 125 -16.16 -10.30 -2.51
N SER A 126 -17.16 -9.81 -1.78
CA SER A 126 -17.54 -8.39 -1.82
C SER A 126 -16.39 -7.50 -1.38
N GLY A 127 -16.19 -6.39 -2.09
CA GLY A 127 -15.22 -5.37 -1.73
C GLY A 127 -15.70 -4.48 -0.58
N GLU A 128 -14.76 -4.03 0.24
CA GLU A 128 -15.00 -3.02 1.27
C GLU A 128 -14.04 -1.84 1.16
N LEU A 129 -14.52 -0.63 1.39
CA LEU A 129 -13.68 0.57 1.43
C LEU A 129 -13.11 0.76 2.83
N ALA A 130 -11.79 0.90 2.93
CA ALA A 130 -11.11 1.27 4.16
C ALA A 130 -9.89 2.16 3.90
N TRP A 131 -9.50 2.93 4.91
CA TRP A 131 -8.34 3.80 4.86
C TRP A 131 -7.12 3.11 5.44
N TYR A 132 -6.09 2.92 4.61
CA TYR A 132 -4.89 2.16 4.94
C TYR A 132 -3.72 3.10 5.29
N PRO A 133 -3.00 2.86 6.40
CA PRO A 133 -2.01 3.79 6.93
C PRO A 133 -0.63 3.62 6.28
N TYR A 134 0.03 4.75 6.03
CA TYR A 134 1.39 4.85 5.53
C TYR A 134 2.18 5.91 6.28
N TRP A 135 3.44 5.63 6.56
CA TRP A 135 4.40 6.65 6.98
C TRP A 135 5.07 7.28 5.76
N VAL A 136 5.07 8.60 5.68
CA VAL A 136 5.71 9.37 4.61
C VAL A 136 6.82 10.23 5.18
N GLY A 137 8.04 9.98 4.74
CA GLY A 137 9.23 10.75 5.10
C GLY A 137 9.62 11.72 3.99
N TYR A 138 9.89 12.97 4.33
CA TYR A 138 10.22 14.04 3.38
C TYR A 138 11.70 14.44 3.47
N TYR A 139 12.32 14.65 2.31
CA TYR A 139 13.74 14.98 2.16
C TYR A 139 13.91 16.15 1.22
N LYS A 140 15.02 16.88 1.37
CA LYS A 140 15.55 17.75 0.32
C LYS A 140 16.75 17.07 -0.31
N ASN A 141 16.74 16.96 -1.64
CA ASN A 141 17.91 16.48 -2.37
C ASN A 141 19.00 17.57 -2.44
N LYS A 142 20.14 17.25 -3.06
CA LYS A 142 21.28 18.18 -3.17
C LYS A 142 20.96 19.47 -3.93
N ALA A 143 19.98 19.44 -4.84
CA ALA A 143 19.51 20.60 -5.58
C ALA A 143 18.43 21.41 -4.81
N GLY A 144 18.10 21.00 -3.58
CA GLY A 144 17.09 21.64 -2.74
C GLY A 144 15.65 21.25 -3.08
N ALA A 145 15.42 20.37 -4.06
CA ALA A 145 14.09 19.90 -4.41
C ALA A 145 13.56 18.89 -3.37
N TRP A 146 12.25 18.95 -3.12
CA TRP A 146 11.58 18.04 -2.21
C TRP A 146 11.39 16.65 -2.83
N GLU A 147 11.72 15.62 -2.05
CA GLU A 147 11.49 14.22 -2.35
C GLU A 147 10.85 13.55 -1.15
N PHE A 148 10.24 12.38 -1.36
CA PHE A 148 9.68 11.60 -0.27
C PHE A 148 9.92 10.11 -0.46
N LEU A 149 9.88 9.39 0.65
CA LEU A 149 9.78 7.94 0.72
C LEU A 149 8.56 7.58 1.53
N SER A 150 7.95 6.45 1.21
CA SER A 150 6.80 5.94 1.94
C SER A 150 7.09 4.54 2.46
N MET A 151 6.44 4.22 3.56
CA MET A 151 6.49 2.93 4.22
C MET A 151 5.07 2.52 4.59
N ASP A 152 4.72 1.28 4.33
CA ASP A 152 3.49 0.69 4.84
C ASP A 152 3.54 0.67 6.37
N ALA A 153 2.58 1.33 7.02
CA ALA A 153 2.57 1.48 8.47
C ALA A 153 2.05 0.24 9.21
N VAL A 154 1.54 -0.77 8.50
CA VAL A 154 1.17 -2.08 9.04
C VAL A 154 2.34 -3.04 8.91
N SER A 155 2.90 -3.21 7.71
CA SER A 155 3.97 -4.21 7.47
C SER A 155 5.39 -3.70 7.72
N GLY A 156 5.60 -2.38 7.76
CA GLY A 156 6.94 -1.77 7.81
C GLY A 156 7.72 -1.83 6.49
N THR A 157 7.09 -2.28 5.40
CA THR A 157 7.74 -2.41 4.10
C THR A 157 7.91 -1.03 3.44
N ILE A 158 9.15 -0.69 3.07
CA ILE A 158 9.44 0.51 2.27
C ILE A 158 8.85 0.35 0.87
N GLN A 159 8.09 1.35 0.46
CA GLN A 159 7.34 1.33 -0.80
C GLN A 159 8.15 1.97 -1.93
N GLY A 160 8.11 1.33 -3.10
CA GLY A 160 8.90 1.71 -4.28
C GLY A 160 8.20 2.66 -5.26
N GLY A 161 8.67 2.64 -6.51
CA GLY A 161 8.20 3.53 -7.59
C GLY A 161 6.68 3.54 -7.85
N PRO A 162 5.97 2.39 -7.87
CA PRO A 162 4.52 2.36 -8.05
C PRO A 162 3.76 3.13 -6.97
N ALA A 163 4.07 2.89 -5.70
CA ALA A 163 3.48 3.61 -4.59
C ALA A 163 3.80 5.11 -4.64
N ARG A 164 5.01 5.50 -5.07
CA ARG A 164 5.35 6.91 -5.27
C ARG A 164 4.37 7.63 -6.21
N ARG A 165 3.89 6.97 -7.27
CA ARG A 165 2.87 7.55 -8.16
C ARG A 165 1.55 7.77 -7.43
N LEU A 166 1.09 6.77 -6.67
CA LEU A 166 -0.10 6.88 -5.84
C LEU A 166 -0.05 8.12 -4.93
N PHE A 167 1.03 8.31 -4.17
CA PHE A 167 1.18 9.48 -3.30
C PHE A 167 1.21 10.80 -4.07
N ILE A 168 1.91 10.87 -5.21
CA ILE A 168 1.93 12.09 -6.04
C ILE A 168 0.51 12.45 -6.48
N HIS A 169 -0.27 11.46 -6.94
CA HIS A 169 -1.65 11.70 -7.34
C HIS A 169 -2.51 12.09 -6.15
N ALA A 170 -2.39 11.41 -5.02
CA ALA A 170 -3.12 11.72 -3.79
C ALA A 170 -2.88 13.17 -3.35
N PHE A 171 -1.62 13.57 -3.18
CA PHE A 171 -1.24 14.91 -2.68
C PHE A 171 -1.49 16.04 -3.67
N ALA A 172 -1.62 15.78 -4.97
CA ALA A 172 -1.92 16.82 -5.95
C ALA A 172 -3.33 17.42 -5.79
N GLU A 173 -4.26 16.73 -5.12
CA GLU A 173 -5.64 17.20 -4.90
C GLU A 173 -5.84 17.89 -3.54
N THR A 174 -5.11 17.45 -2.52
CA THR A 174 -5.06 18.17 -1.25
C THR A 174 -4.29 19.45 -1.51
N ARG A 175 -5.00 20.57 -1.75
CA ARG A 175 -4.38 21.91 -1.77
C ARG A 175 -3.41 21.96 -0.61
N VAL A 176 -2.11 22.01 -0.91
CA VAL A 176 -1.03 21.96 0.08
C VAL A 176 -1.41 22.94 1.18
N LYS A 177 -1.84 22.42 2.34
CA LYS A 177 -2.07 23.25 3.52
C LYS A 177 -0.71 23.88 3.78
N THR A 178 -0.64 25.18 3.54
CA THR A 178 0.57 25.97 3.39
C THR A 178 1.58 25.58 4.48
N LEU A 179 2.76 25.11 4.07
CA LEU A 179 3.91 24.87 4.94
C LEU A 179 4.47 26.20 5.46
#